data_AF-A0A537EHR5-F1
#
_entry.id   AF-A0A537EHR5-F1
#
_cell.length_a   1.000
_cell.length_b   1.000
_cell.length_c   1.000
_cell.angle_alpha   90.00
_cell.angle_beta   90.00
_cell.angle_gamma   90.00
#
_symmetry.space_group_name_H-M   'P 1'
#
loop_
_entity.id
_entity.type
_entity.pdbx_description
1 polymer ?
#
loop_
_entity_poly.entity_id
_entity_poly.type
_entity_poly.pdbx_seq_one_letter_code
_entity_poly.pdbx_strand_id
1 'polypeptide(L)'
;MVAQGIPEIGAYIGFLFVSTVALIIVLRLLITPRDPRPTPEKKKPFESGQIAVGPGRTRFIIQYYPYLLMFVVYDVIAMFLFAWGLNLRALGEAGSLPVLVFIIVLLIPLGYALHLANHRENW
;
A
#
# COMPACT_ATOMS: atom_id res chain seq x y z
N MET A 1 33.43 -15.13 11.51
CA MET A 1 33.22 -15.58 10.11
C MET A 1 31.75 -15.52 9.65
N VAL A 2 30.94 -14.54 10.09
CA VAL A 2 29.52 -14.40 9.65
C VAL A 2 29.24 -13.07 8.91
N ALA A 3 30.12 -12.08 9.05
CA ALA A 3 29.92 -10.73 8.48
C ALA A 3 30.17 -10.62 6.96
N GLN A 4 30.76 -11.65 6.32
CA GLN A 4 31.09 -11.61 4.87
C GLN A 4 29.94 -12.07 3.95
N GLY A 5 28.85 -12.66 4.47
CA GLY A 5 27.75 -13.17 3.63
C GLY A 5 26.58 -12.19 3.42
N ILE A 6 26.32 -11.32 4.39
CA ILE A 6 25.19 -10.36 4.37
C ILE A 6 25.35 -9.25 3.31
N PRO A 7 26.54 -8.61 3.13
CA PRO A 7 26.69 -7.56 2.11
C PRO A 7 26.61 -8.12 0.68
N GLU A 8 27.09 -9.35 0.47
CA GLU A 8 27.01 -10.04 -0.82
C GLU A 8 25.56 -10.35 -1.21
N ILE A 9 24.76 -10.88 -0.26
CA ILE A 9 23.32 -11.11 -0.48
C ILE A 9 22.59 -9.80 -0.83
N GLY A 10 22.92 -8.71 -0.13
CA GLY A 10 22.37 -7.38 -0.44
C GLY A 10 22.71 -6.92 -1.86
N ALA A 11 23.95 -7.15 -2.31
CA ALA A 11 24.39 -6.84 -3.67
C ALA A 11 23.64 -7.69 -4.71
N TYR A 12 23.45 -8.99 -4.48
CA TYR A 12 22.68 -9.87 -5.38
C TYR A 12 21.21 -9.46 -5.47
N ILE A 13 20.57 -9.13 -4.35
CA ILE A 13 19.18 -8.66 -4.31
C ILE A 13 19.07 -7.32 -5.05
N GLY A 14 19.99 -6.39 -4.80
CA GLY A 14 20.04 -5.10 -5.48
C GLY A 14 20.22 -5.26 -7.00
N PHE A 15 21.13 -6.13 -7.42
CA PHE A 15 21.35 -6.45 -8.82
C PHE A 15 20.11 -7.04 -9.48
N LEU A 16 19.48 -8.05 -8.87
CA LEU A 16 18.25 -8.67 -9.38
C LEU A 16 17.11 -7.66 -9.51
N PHE A 17 16.96 -6.77 -8.54
CA PHE A 17 15.94 -5.73 -8.57
C PHE A 17 16.18 -4.77 -9.74
N VAL A 18 17.41 -4.24 -9.86
CA VAL A 18 17.78 -3.30 -10.93
C VAL A 18 17.65 -3.96 -12.31
N SER A 19 18.12 -5.21 -12.47
CA SER A 19 18.02 -5.93 -13.74
C SER A 19 16.57 -6.19 -14.13
N THR A 20 15.70 -6.52 -13.17
CA THR A 20 14.27 -6.75 -13.41
C THR A 20 13.57 -5.47 -13.83
N VAL A 21 13.82 -4.36 -13.15
CA VAL A 21 13.25 -3.05 -13.51
C VAL A 21 13.74 -2.60 -14.89
N ALA A 22 15.05 -2.74 -15.15
CA ALA A 22 15.64 -2.41 -16.45
C ALA A 22 15.02 -3.26 -17.57
N LEU A 23 14.84 -4.57 -17.33
CA LEU A 23 14.20 -5.47 -18.27
C LEU A 23 12.76 -5.04 -18.58
N ILE A 24 11.95 -4.72 -17.56
CA ILE A 24 10.57 -4.25 -17.74
C ILE A 24 10.55 -2.98 -18.60
N ILE A 25 11.45 -2.03 -18.34
CA ILE A 25 11.55 -0.78 -19.11
C ILE A 25 11.93 -1.07 -20.57
N VAL A 26 12.97 -1.88 -20.80
CA VAL A 26 13.44 -2.24 -22.16
C VAL A 26 12.34 -2.96 -22.94
N LEU A 27 11.69 -3.95 -22.32
CA LEU A 27 10.57 -4.67 -22.94
C LEU A 27 9.42 -3.73 -23.27
N ARG A 28 9.05 -2.81 -22.36
CA ARG A 28 8.03 -1.79 -22.63
C ARG A 28 8.42 -0.93 -23.84
N LEU A 29 9.67 -0.48 -23.94
CA LEU A 29 10.13 0.39 -25.03
C LEU A 29 10.20 -0.33 -26.38
N LEU A 30 10.50 -1.64 -26.39
CA LEU A 30 10.59 -2.45 -27.61
C LEU A 30 9.23 -2.97 -28.09
N ILE A 31 8.37 -3.42 -27.17
CA ILE A 31 7.11 -4.11 -27.51
C ILE A 31 5.96 -3.12 -27.71
N THR A 32 5.94 -1.99 -27.00
CA THR A 32 4.80 -1.05 -27.09
C THR A 32 4.69 -0.47 -28.50
N PRO A 33 3.59 -0.71 -29.24
CA PRO A 33 3.38 -0.10 -30.54
C PRO A 33 3.30 1.41 -30.39
N ARG A 34 4.27 2.13 -30.97
CA ARG A 34 4.24 3.58 -31.02
C ARG A 34 3.45 4.03 -32.24
N ASP A 35 2.38 4.76 -32.03
CA ASP A 35 1.69 5.46 -33.10
C ASP A 35 2.57 6.62 -33.60
N PRO A 36 3.08 6.59 -34.83
CA PRO A 36 3.94 7.66 -35.36
C PRO A 36 3.16 8.94 -35.64
N ARG A 37 1.82 8.89 -35.69
CA ARG A 37 0.95 10.05 -35.97
C ARG A 37 -0.22 10.07 -34.97
N PRO A 38 0.05 10.38 -33.69
CA PRO A 38 -1.01 10.41 -32.69
C PRO A 38 -2.03 11.49 -33.03
N THR A 39 -3.27 11.07 -33.31
CA THR A 39 -4.37 12.01 -33.57
C THR A 39 -4.75 12.75 -32.28
N PRO A 40 -5.24 14.00 -32.37
CA PRO A 40 -5.70 14.76 -31.20
C PRO A 40 -6.77 14.00 -30.40
N GLU A 41 -7.65 13.28 -31.09
CA GLU A 41 -8.72 12.48 -30.49
C GLU A 41 -8.19 11.37 -29.58
N LYS A 42 -7.06 10.71 -29.92
CA LYS A 42 -6.44 9.66 -29.07
C LYS A 42 -5.92 10.19 -27.74
N LYS A 43 -5.77 11.51 -27.61
CA LYS A 43 -5.30 12.18 -26.38
C LYS A 43 -6.44 12.81 -25.56
N LYS A 44 -7.67 12.79 -26.06
CA LYS A 44 -8.82 13.35 -25.35
C LYS A 44 -9.37 12.35 -24.32
N PRO A 45 -9.89 12.84 -23.16
CA PRO A 45 -10.66 12.01 -22.24
C PRO A 45 -11.85 11.34 -22.94
N PHE A 46 -12.16 10.12 -22.52
CA PHE A 46 -13.34 9.42 -23.00
C PHE A 46 -14.61 9.98 -22.35
N GLU A 47 -15.54 10.45 -23.17
CA GLU A 47 -16.80 11.10 -22.75
C GLU A 47 -18.04 10.42 -23.39
N SER A 48 -17.98 9.10 -23.62
CA SER A 48 -19.06 8.33 -24.26
C SER A 48 -19.55 8.91 -25.60
N GLY A 49 -18.65 9.55 -26.36
CA GLY A 49 -18.95 10.18 -27.66
C GLY A 49 -19.45 11.63 -27.58
N GLN A 50 -19.56 12.21 -26.39
CA GLN A 50 -19.87 13.63 -26.20
C GLN A 50 -18.59 14.49 -26.19
N ILE A 51 -18.74 15.78 -26.50
CA ILE A 51 -17.65 16.75 -26.36
C ILE A 51 -17.57 17.13 -24.88
N ALA A 52 -16.39 17.03 -24.26
CA ALA A 52 -16.20 17.42 -22.87
C ALA A 52 -16.61 18.89 -22.66
N VAL A 53 -17.52 19.15 -21.71
CA VAL A 53 -17.99 20.49 -21.37
C VAL A 53 -17.73 20.79 -19.90
N GLY A 54 -17.01 21.89 -19.66
CA GLY A 54 -16.76 22.42 -18.33
C GLY A 54 -15.62 21.71 -17.57
N PRO A 55 -15.21 22.26 -16.43
CA PRO A 55 -14.27 21.60 -15.54
C PRO A 55 -14.93 20.37 -14.90
N GLY A 56 -14.25 19.22 -14.92
CA GLY A 56 -14.70 18.01 -14.24
C GLY A 56 -14.87 18.25 -12.74
N ARG A 57 -16.10 18.49 -12.29
CA ARG A 57 -16.40 18.70 -10.87
C ARG A 57 -16.43 17.34 -10.17
N THR A 58 -15.32 16.98 -9.54
CA THR A 58 -15.28 15.83 -8.64
C THR A 58 -15.93 16.20 -7.32
N ARG A 59 -16.97 15.46 -6.92
CA ARG A 59 -17.47 15.55 -5.54
C ARG A 59 -16.44 14.85 -4.65
N PHE A 60 -15.91 15.54 -3.64
CA PHE A 60 -15.10 14.90 -2.61
C PHE A 60 -16.01 14.01 -1.76
N ILE A 61 -15.89 12.70 -1.94
CA ILE A 61 -16.64 11.71 -1.17
C ILE A 61 -15.89 11.49 0.15
N ILE A 62 -16.37 12.10 1.24
CA ILE A 62 -15.71 12.01 2.56
C ILE A 62 -15.87 10.63 3.22
N GLN A 63 -16.73 9.77 2.68
CA GLN A 63 -17.06 8.44 3.22
C GLN A 63 -15.82 7.54 3.34
N TYR A 64 -14.79 7.72 2.51
CA TYR A 64 -13.56 6.92 2.55
C TYR A 64 -12.50 7.41 3.54
N TYR A 65 -12.65 8.62 4.08
CA TYR A 65 -11.64 9.23 4.95
C TYR A 65 -11.42 8.48 6.28
N PRO A 66 -12.46 8.01 6.99
CA PRO A 66 -12.29 7.22 8.22
C PRO A 66 -11.52 5.91 7.99
N TYR A 67 -11.72 5.26 6.84
CA TYR A 67 -11.02 4.04 6.47
C TYR A 67 -9.52 4.29 6.26
N LEU A 68 -9.16 5.39 5.59
CA LEU A 68 -7.76 5.83 5.43
C LEU A 68 -7.10 6.12 6.78
N LEU A 69 -7.78 6.88 7.66
CA LEU A 69 -7.26 7.18 8.99
C LEU A 69 -7.06 5.91 9.82
N MET A 70 -8.03 5.00 9.80
CA MET A 70 -7.91 3.71 10.50
C MET A 70 -6.74 2.89 9.95
N PHE A 71 -6.59 2.79 8.63
CA PHE A 71 -5.48 2.07 8.00
C PHE A 71 -4.12 2.60 8.48
N VAL A 72 -3.92 3.92 8.48
CA VAL A 72 -2.65 4.54 8.92
C VAL A 72 -2.36 4.23 10.39
N VAL A 73 -3.37 4.29 11.25
CA VAL A 73 -3.20 3.97 12.68
C VAL A 73 -2.81 2.50 12.87
N TYR A 74 -3.51 1.57 12.20
CA TYR A 74 -3.22 0.14 12.29
C TYR A 74 -1.89 -0.26 11.68
N ASP A 75 -1.44 0.43 10.63
CA ASP A 75 -0.15 0.18 9.99
C ASP A 75 1.02 0.49 10.95
N VAL A 76 0.96 1.64 11.62
CA VAL A 76 1.93 2.01 12.66
C VAL A 76 1.93 1.00 13.81
N ILE A 77 0.76 0.51 14.20
CA ILE A 77 0.64 -0.52 15.23
C ILE A 77 1.26 -1.85 14.79
N ALA A 78 1.04 -2.28 13.54
CA ALA A 78 1.63 -3.49 13.01
C ALA A 78 3.15 -3.45 13.04
N MET A 79 3.76 -2.28 12.77
CA MET A 79 5.20 -2.07 12.91
C MET A 79 5.68 -2.31 14.36
N PHE A 80 4.95 -1.82 15.37
CA PHE A 80 5.27 -2.08 16.78
C PHE A 80 5.14 -3.57 17.14
N LEU A 81 4.09 -4.23 16.67
CA LEU A 81 3.89 -5.67 16.88
C LEU A 81 5.01 -6.50 16.21
N PHE A 82 5.48 -6.08 15.04
CA PHE A 82 6.60 -6.72 14.37
C PHE A 82 7.90 -6.58 15.17
N ALA A 83 8.20 -5.37 15.66
CA ALA A 83 9.37 -5.12 16.51
C ALA A 83 9.32 -5.93 17.82
N TRP A 84 8.15 -6.03 18.45
CA TRP A 84 7.93 -6.92 19.60
C TRP A 84 8.15 -8.39 19.22
N GLY A 85 7.59 -8.83 18.09
CA GLY A 85 7.74 -10.19 17.55
C GLY A 85 9.20 -10.61 17.38
N LEU A 86 10.04 -9.71 16.86
CA LEU A 86 11.48 -9.95 16.72
C LEU A 86 12.21 -10.13 18.07
N ASN A 87 11.69 -9.54 19.15
CA ASN A 87 12.33 -9.52 20.47
C ASN A 87 11.63 -10.39 21.51
N LEU A 88 10.66 -11.23 21.12
CA LEU A 88 9.86 -12.08 22.03
C LEU A 88 10.70 -12.85 23.05
N ARG A 89 11.80 -13.47 22.60
CA ARG A 89 12.68 -14.27 23.47
C ARG A 89 13.47 -13.43 24.47
N ALA A 90 13.82 -12.19 24.10
CA ALA A 90 14.60 -11.29 24.94
C ALA A 90 13.75 -10.59 26.01
N LEU A 91 12.48 -10.29 25.68
CA LEU A 91 11.52 -9.63 26.57
C LEU A 91 10.90 -10.58 27.61
N GLY A 92 10.84 -11.88 27.32
CA GLY A 92 10.20 -12.87 28.17
C GLY A 92 8.70 -12.61 28.36
N GLU A 93 8.10 -13.29 29.34
CA GLU A 93 6.66 -13.19 29.61
C GLU A 93 6.27 -11.81 30.18
N ALA A 94 7.10 -11.25 31.05
CA ALA A 94 6.85 -9.96 31.68
C ALA A 94 6.85 -8.80 30.67
N GLY A 95 7.74 -8.80 29.69
CA GLY A 95 7.76 -7.80 28.62
C GLY A 95 6.68 -8.00 27.55
N SER A 96 6.09 -9.20 27.48
CA SER A 96 5.05 -9.55 26.51
C SER A 96 3.64 -9.26 27.00
N LEU A 97 3.40 -9.30 28.32
CA LEU A 97 2.10 -9.04 28.91
C LEU A 97 1.50 -7.66 28.53
N PRO A 98 2.25 -6.54 28.57
CA PRO A 98 1.71 -5.24 28.16
C PRO A 98 1.31 -5.19 26.68
N VAL A 99 2.05 -5.89 25.81
CA VAL A 99 1.75 -5.95 24.38
C VAL A 99 0.51 -6.78 24.11
N LEU A 100 0.30 -7.87 24.85
CA LEU A 100 -0.94 -8.66 24.77
C LEU A 100 -2.16 -7.83 25.22
N VAL A 101 -2.03 -7.08 26.31
CA VAL A 101 -3.09 -6.14 26.76
C VAL A 101 -3.37 -5.08 25.69
N PHE A 102 -2.31 -4.52 25.10
CA PHE A 102 -2.45 -3.57 24.01
C PHE A 102 -3.21 -4.16 22.82
N ILE A 103 -2.91 -5.39 22.39
CA ILE A 103 -3.64 -6.09 21.32
C ILE A 103 -5.13 -6.20 21.65
N ILE A 104 -5.47 -6.58 22.89
CA ILE A 104 -6.88 -6.69 23.32
C ILE A 104 -7.59 -5.34 23.21
N VAL A 105 -6.95 -4.25 23.64
CA VAL A 105 -7.51 -2.90 23.54
C VAL A 105 -7.78 -2.50 22.09
N LEU A 106 -6.93 -2.91 21.15
CA LEU A 106 -7.13 -2.63 19.72
C LEU A 106 -8.33 -3.35 19.10
N LEU A 107 -8.77 -4.46 19.68
CA LEU A 107 -9.96 -5.15 19.18
C LEU A 107 -11.22 -4.26 19.27
N ILE A 108 -11.24 -3.27 20.17
CA ILE A 108 -12.36 -2.34 20.35
C ILE A 108 -12.57 -1.47 19.10
N PRO A 109 -11.61 -0.64 18.66
CA PRO A 109 -11.77 0.16 17.44
C PRO A 109 -11.94 -0.70 16.20
N LEU A 110 -11.32 -1.89 16.13
CA LEU A 110 -11.56 -2.83 15.02
C LEU A 110 -13.01 -3.30 14.97
N GLY A 111 -13.55 -3.72 16.11
CA GLY A 111 -14.94 -4.15 16.23
C GLY A 111 -15.92 -3.04 15.86
N TYR A 112 -15.66 -1.81 16.30
CA TYR A 112 -16.47 -0.65 15.91
C TYR A 112 -16.42 -0.38 14.40
N ALA A 113 -15.23 -0.44 13.79
CA ALA A 113 -15.08 -0.24 12.36
C ALA A 113 -15.78 -1.33 11.54
N LEU A 114 -15.67 -2.59 11.95
CA LEU A 114 -16.38 -3.71 11.33
C LEU A 114 -17.90 -3.56 11.46
N HIS A 115 -18.38 -3.10 12.61
CA HIS A 115 -19.79 -2.79 12.81
C HIS A 115 -20.25 -1.67 11.87
N LEU A 116 -19.45 -0.59 11.75
CA LEU A 116 -19.76 0.54 10.88
C LEU A 116 -19.77 0.13 9.39
N ALA A 117 -18.85 -0.75 9.00
CA ALA A 117 -18.74 -1.26 7.64
C ALA A 117 -19.97 -2.07 7.19
N ASN A 118 -20.72 -2.65 8.13
CA ASN A 118 -21.90 -3.46 7.84
C ASN A 118 -23.15 -2.63 7.48
N HIS A 119 -23.15 -1.32 7.76
CA HIS A 119 -24.27 -0.44 7.42
C HIS A 119 -24.21 -0.05 5.94
N ARG A 120 -25.24 -0.45 5.17
CA ARG A 120 -25.30 -0.26 3.71
C ARG A 120 -25.50 1.19 3.29
N GLU A 121 -26.06 2.03 4.15
CA GLU A 121 -26.19 3.48 3.89
C GLU A 121 -24.85 4.24 3.84
N ASN A 122 -23.74 3.62 4.27
CA ASN A 122 -22.40 4.19 4.19
C ASN A 122 -21.71 3.96 2.82
N TRP A 123 -22.36 3.23 1.92
CA TRP A 123 -21.89 2.82 0.59
C TRP A 123 -22.82 3.34 -0.51
#